data_AF-A0A383ECR2-F1
#
_entry.id   AF-A0A383ECR2-F1
#
_cell.length_a   1.000
_cell.length_b   1.000
_cell.length_c   1.000
_cell.angle_alpha   90.00
_cell.angle_beta   90.00
_cell.angle_gamma   90.00
#
_symmetry.space_group_name_H-M   'P 1'
#
loop_
_entity.id
_entity.type
_entity.pdbx_description
1 polymer ?
#
loop_
_entity_poly.entity_id
_entity_poly.type
_entity_poly.pdbx_seq_one_letter_code
_entity_poly.pdbx_strand_id
1 'polypeptide(L)'
;MKFFIDTANLDQIKEAQDLGILDGVTTNPSLMAKEGITGKQNILDHYKKICEIVDGDVSAEVIATDYKGMVNEGKELSSLHKQIVVKVPMIKEG
;
A
#
# COMPACT_ATOMS: atom_id res chain seq x y z
N MET A 1 -2.18 -15.61 14.38
CA MET A 1 -2.80 -15.34 13.06
C MET A 1 -2.82 -13.84 12.91
N LYS A 2 -2.50 -13.29 11.72
CA LYS A 2 -2.54 -11.85 11.47
C LYS A 2 -3.76 -11.49 10.62
N PHE A 3 -4.34 -10.31 10.83
CA PHE A 3 -5.49 -9.78 10.09
C PHE A 3 -5.12 -8.52 9.33
N PHE A 4 -5.29 -8.57 8.01
CA PHE A 4 -5.06 -7.44 7.12
C PHE A 4 -6.38 -7.04 6.49
N ILE A 5 -6.61 -5.72 6.36
CA ILE A 5 -7.75 -5.19 5.60
C ILE A 5 -7.30 -4.87 4.17
N ASP A 6 -8.12 -5.25 3.18
CA ASP A 6 -7.85 -4.99 1.76
C ASP A 6 -8.68 -3.80 1.27
N THR A 7 -8.17 -2.59 1.48
CA THR A 7 -8.86 -1.35 1.11
C THR A 7 -7.87 -0.18 0.99
N ALA A 8 -8.26 0.86 0.26
CA ALA A 8 -7.58 2.15 0.26
C ALA A 8 -8.41 3.24 0.97
N ASN A 9 -9.58 2.91 1.50
CA ASN A 9 -10.46 3.87 2.17
C ASN A 9 -9.95 4.17 3.59
N LEU A 10 -9.60 5.42 3.89
CA LEU A 10 -9.00 5.80 5.19
C LEU A 10 -9.97 5.65 6.36
N ASP A 11 -11.28 5.82 6.14
CA ASP A 11 -12.29 5.68 7.20
C ASP A 11 -12.42 4.22 7.63
N GLN A 12 -12.45 3.29 6.67
CA GLN A 12 -12.47 1.85 6.95
C GLN A 12 -11.19 1.38 7.65
N ILE A 13 -10.03 1.89 7.23
CA ILE A 13 -8.74 1.56 7.85
C ILE A 13 -8.73 2.06 9.30
N LYS A 14 -9.20 3.28 9.53
CA LYS A 14 -9.27 3.87 10.87
C LYS A 14 -10.24 3.11 11.78
N GLU A 15 -11.43 2.76 11.28
CA GLU A 15 -12.40 1.95 12.03
C GLU A 15 -11.80 0.60 12.43
N ALA A 16 -11.13 -0.10 11.51
CA ALA A 16 -10.51 -1.39 11.79
C ALA A 16 -9.33 -1.29 12.77
N GLN A 17 -8.55 -0.22 12.70
CA GLN A 17 -7.49 0.08 13.68
C GLN A 17 -8.08 0.36 15.07
N ASP A 18 -9.15 1.15 15.16
CA ASP A 18 -9.80 1.51 16.43
C ASP A 18 -10.42 0.27 17.13
N LEU A 19 -10.80 -0.75 16.36
CA LEU A 19 -11.23 -2.06 16.90
C LEU A 19 -10.07 -2.87 17.52
N GLY A 20 -8.81 -2.50 17.26
CA GLY A 20 -7.62 -3.16 17.79
C GLY A 20 -7.32 -4.53 17.20
N ILE A 21 -7.89 -4.83 16.02
CA ILE A 21 -7.75 -6.15 15.35
C ILE A 21 -6.79 -6.12 14.17
N LEU A 22 -6.33 -4.94 13.75
CA LEU A 22 -5.61 -4.76 12.50
C LEU A 22 -4.09 -4.99 12.68
N ASP A 23 -3.53 -5.93 11.92
CA ASP A 23 -2.08 -6.18 11.84
C ASP A 23 -1.43 -5.53 10.60
N GLY A 24 -2.24 -4.96 9.69
CA GLY A 24 -1.76 -4.28 8.50
C GLY A 24 -2.84 -4.01 7.45
N VAL A 25 -2.44 -3.41 6.33
CA VAL A 25 -3.30 -3.05 5.20
C VAL A 25 -2.70 -3.61 3.92
N THR A 26 -3.52 -4.19 3.05
CA THR A 26 -3.15 -4.44 1.66
C THR A 26 -3.85 -3.47 0.74
N THR A 27 -3.11 -2.95 -0.24
CA THR A 27 -3.66 -2.12 -1.32
C THR A 27 -3.26 -2.67 -2.68
N ASN A 28 -3.83 -2.08 -3.72
CA ASN A 28 -3.46 -2.28 -5.11
C ASN A 28 -3.94 -1.07 -5.94
N PRO A 29 -3.51 -0.92 -7.20
CA PRO A 29 -3.89 0.23 -8.02
C PRO A 29 -5.41 0.37 -8.22
N SER A 30 -6.13 -0.76 -8.29
CA SER A 30 -7.60 -0.75 -8.45
C SER A 30 -8.32 -0.22 -7.22
N LEU A 31 -7.87 -0.55 -6.00
CA LEU A 31 -8.43 -0.02 -4.76
C LEU A 31 -8.16 1.48 -4.62
N MET A 32 -6.94 1.93 -4.94
CA MET A 32 -6.60 3.36 -4.96
C MET A 32 -7.51 4.13 -5.93
N ALA A 33 -7.70 3.60 -7.15
CA ALA A 33 -8.54 4.23 -8.16
C ALA A 33 -10.03 4.27 -7.76
N LYS A 34 -10.55 3.25 -7.06
CA LYS A 34 -11.92 3.23 -6.55
C LYS A 34 -12.21 4.37 -5.57
N GLU A 35 -11.23 4.73 -4.75
CA GLU A 35 -11.32 5.87 -3.82
C GLU A 35 -10.97 7.21 -4.50
N GLY A 36 -10.81 7.23 -5.83
CA GLY A 36 -10.50 8.45 -6.60
C GLY A 36 -9.05 8.92 -6.50
N ILE A 37 -8.17 8.12 -5.89
CA ILE A 37 -6.76 8.47 -5.66
C ILE A 37 -5.99 8.18 -6.95
N THR A 38 -5.70 9.24 -7.69
CA THR A 38 -5.02 9.15 -8.98
C THR A 38 -3.88 10.16 -9.06
N GLY A 39 -2.89 9.85 -9.90
CA GLY A 39 -1.67 10.64 -10.03
C GLY A 39 -0.63 10.28 -8.96
N LYS A 40 0.64 10.31 -9.38
CA LYS A 40 1.77 9.82 -8.59
C LYS A 40 1.83 10.42 -7.19
N GLN A 41 1.80 11.75 -7.08
CA GLN A 41 1.95 12.43 -5.79
C GLN A 41 0.83 12.07 -4.81
N ASN A 42 -0.43 12.06 -5.28
CA ASN A 42 -1.58 11.71 -4.44
C ASN A 42 -1.49 10.27 -3.93
N ILE A 43 -1.02 9.34 -4.76
CA ILE A 43 -0.82 7.93 -4.35
C ILE A 43 0.25 7.83 -3.25
N LEU A 44 1.40 8.49 -3.43
CA LEU A 44 2.48 8.48 -2.44
C LEU A 44 2.04 9.12 -1.11
N ASP A 45 1.31 10.23 -1.16
CA ASP A 45 0.79 10.89 0.03
C ASP A 45 -0.31 10.06 0.70
N HIS A 46 -1.10 9.30 -0.06
CA HIS A 46 -2.10 8.40 0.49
C HIS A 46 -1.47 7.23 1.25
N TYR A 47 -0.40 6.64 0.73
CA TYR A 47 0.35 5.62 1.47
C TYR A 47 0.87 6.13 2.81
N LYS A 48 1.36 7.36 2.87
CA LYS A 48 1.81 7.97 4.14
C LYS A 48 0.64 8.11 5.12
N LYS A 49 -0.52 8.58 4.67
CA LYS A 49 -1.74 8.66 5.51
C LYS A 49 -2.15 7.29 6.05
N ILE A 50 -2.07 6.23 5.25
CA ILE A 50 -2.34 4.86 5.73
C ILE A 50 -1.33 4.47 6.82
N CYS A 51 -0.03 4.75 6.62
CA CYS A 51 1.01 4.47 7.60
C CYS A 51 0.88 5.30 8.90
N GLU A 52 0.25 6.47 8.85
CA GLU A 52 -0.04 7.29 10.03
C GLU A 52 -1.22 6.73 10.86
N ILE A 53 -2.11 5.96 10.22
CA ILE A 53 -3.29 5.38 10.90
C ILE A 53 -2.95 4.01 11.49
N VAL A 54 -2.22 3.18 10.76
CA VAL A 54 -2.01 1.76 11.11
C VAL A 54 -0.64 1.57 11.73
N ASP A 55 -0.50 0.69 12.72
CA ASP A 55 0.80 0.37 13.34
C ASP A 55 1.58 -0.75 12.60
N GLY A 56 0.86 -1.52 11.77
CA GLY A 56 1.35 -2.70 11.06
C GLY A 56 1.80 -2.47 9.61
N ASP A 57 2.05 -3.54 8.87
CA ASP A 57 2.60 -3.46 7.51
C ASP A 57 1.57 -2.91 6.50
N VAL A 58 2.01 -2.07 5.56
CA VAL A 58 1.19 -1.50 4.48
C VAL A 58 1.72 -1.98 3.14
N SER A 59 0.98 -2.84 2.45
CA SER A 59 1.39 -3.36 1.15
C SER A 59 1.08 -2.37 0.03
N ALA A 60 2.13 -1.94 -0.67
CA ALA A 60 2.08 -1.00 -1.79
C ALA A 60 2.56 -1.70 -3.08
N GLU A 61 1.74 -1.70 -4.13
CA GLU A 61 2.00 -2.47 -5.35
C GLU A 61 2.73 -1.64 -6.43
N VAL A 62 3.75 -2.24 -7.04
CA VAL A 62 4.41 -1.70 -8.25
C VAL A 62 3.51 -1.88 -9.47
N ILE A 63 3.63 -0.98 -10.44
CA ILE A 63 2.84 -1.01 -11.69
C ILE A 63 3.70 -1.51 -12.85
N ALA A 64 5.01 -1.25 -12.82
CA ALA A 64 5.94 -1.73 -13.83
C ALA A 64 5.89 -3.27 -13.98
N THR A 65 6.16 -3.73 -15.20
CA THR A 65 6.19 -5.16 -15.56
C THR A 65 7.56 -5.64 -16.03
N ASP A 66 8.53 -4.73 -16.12
CA ASP A 66 9.95 -5.05 -16.35
C ASP A 66 10.76 -4.96 -15.05
N TYR A 67 11.82 -5.76 -14.95
CA TYR A 67 12.66 -5.84 -13.74
C TYR A 67 13.19 -4.48 -13.28
N LYS A 68 13.67 -3.63 -14.19
CA LYS A 68 14.28 -2.33 -13.82
C LYS A 68 13.21 -1.37 -13.30
N GLY A 69 12.06 -1.32 -13.97
CA GLY A 69 10.90 -0.55 -13.54
C GLY A 69 10.46 -0.96 -12.13
N MET A 70 10.25 -2.25 -11.89
CA MET A 70 9.81 -2.75 -10.58
C MET A 70 10.80 -2.45 -9.46
N VAL A 71 12.11 -2.61 -9.69
CA VAL A 71 13.13 -2.28 -8.70
C VAL A 71 13.15 -0.78 -8.37
N ASN A 72 12.99 0.09 -9.37
CA ASN A 72 12.99 1.53 -9.16
C ASN A 72 11.73 2.00 -8.41
N GLU A 73 10.55 1.55 -8.85
CA GLU A 73 9.28 1.85 -8.18
C GLU A 73 9.25 1.29 -6.75
N GLY A 74 9.71 0.05 -6.56
CA GLY A 74 9.79 -0.57 -5.24
C GLY A 74 10.70 0.19 -4.27
N LYS A 75 11.86 0.66 -4.74
CA LYS A 75 12.75 1.52 -3.94
C LYS A 75 12.06 2.82 -3.55
N GLU A 76 11.39 3.48 -4.50
CA GLU A 76 10.64 4.70 -4.22
C GLU A 76 9.56 4.48 -3.16
N LEU A 77 8.72 3.45 -3.32
CA LEU A 77 7.67 3.09 -2.36
C LEU A 77 8.25 2.76 -0.98
N SER A 78 9.28 1.92 -0.90
CA SER A 78 9.91 1.54 0.38
C SER A 78 10.52 2.71 1.13
N SER A 79 10.91 3.78 0.43
CA SER A 79 11.49 4.98 1.04
C SER A 79 10.45 5.89 1.71
N LEU A 80 9.16 5.69 1.46
CA LEU A 80 8.10 6.54 2.01
C LEU A 80 7.93 6.37 3.52
N HIS A 81 7.96 5.12 3.99
CA HIS A 81 7.78 4.78 5.39
C HIS A 81 8.31 3.38 5.71
N LYS A 82 8.78 3.16 6.94
CA LYS A 82 9.31 1.86 7.39
C LYS A 82 8.29 0.71 7.37
N GLN A 83 7.00 1.03 7.30
CA GLN A 83 5.90 0.06 7.27
C GLN A 83 5.56 -0.40 5.84
N ILE A 84 6.13 0.24 4.81
CA ILE A 84 5.82 -0.12 3.43
C ILE A 84 6.44 -1.47 3.08
N VAL A 85 5.59 -2.40 2.68
CA VAL A 85 5.97 -3.67 2.07
C VAL A 85 5.65 -3.59 0.58
N VAL A 86 6.67 -3.74 -0.26
CA VAL A 86 6.49 -3.67 -1.72
C VAL A 86 5.84 -4.96 -2.21
N LYS A 87 4.67 -4.83 -2.82
CA LYS A 87 3.94 -5.92 -3.46
C LYS A 87 4.37 -6.01 -4.93
N VAL A 88 4.85 -7.18 -5.32
CA VAL A 88 5.38 -7.47 -6.66
C VAL A 88 4.47 -8.52 -7.33
N PRO A 89 4.08 -8.33 -8.60
CA PRO A 89 3.27 -9.32 -9.31
C PRO A 89 4.06 -10.61 -9.54
N MET A 90 3.38 -11.75 -9.48
CA MET A 90 3.97 -13.05 -9.78
C MET A 90 4.10 -13.23 -11.30
N ILE A 91 5.18 -12.72 -11.87
CA ILE A 91 5.55 -12.82 -13.29
C ILE A 91 7.05 -13.12 -13.40
N LYS A 92 7.55 -13.48 -14.58
CA LYS A 92 8.98 -13.85 -14.76
C LYS A 92 9.96 -12.79 -14.25
N GLU A 93 9.63 -11.52 -14.44
CA GLU A 93 10.50 -10.39 -14.07
C GLU A 93 10.40 -9.99 -12.59
N GLY A 94 9.39 -10.50 -11.86
CA GLY A 94 9.03 -10.10 -10.49
C GLY A 94 9.30 -11.21 -9.48
#